data_AF-A0A7S7THW7-F1
#
_entry.id   AF-A0A7S7THW7-F1
#
_cell.length_a   1.000
_cell.length_b   1.000
_cell.length_c   1.000
_cell.angle_alpha   90.00
_cell.angle_beta   90.00
_cell.angle_gamma   90.00
#
_symmetry.space_group_name_H-M   'P 1'
#
loop_
_entity.id
_entity.type
_entity.pdbx_description
1 polymer ?
#
loop_
_entity_poly.entity_id
_entity_poly.type
_entity_poly.pdbx_seq_one_letter_code
_entity_poly.pdbx_strand_id
1 'polypeptide(L)'
;MTLLSFAFLYVLLAGASFLVFPDPSSAGPRDFQAAERTLYMTVPKYVFLGRSVLANPDRKIILVGASNTGVGFRQKLVQSKLGCAKVSNLAMGGANISEVKQVINLVHEVQTDRERQQNTFVIGIWFGMFMDSDVHFSDGDRHRGETDVDIERYRYGFYRRTSDGPVAVLPPQWLDAGVMAIRPFLLIEKVAREARAGVNLLLTGRTSAQRTDDERESVVMSDADKQKALVYWKESMGRTSDISPAQVDILKQTVQALLSSGENVVLVDLPIPAWHRDASPYEPSYRLALKDLLREFGDHPNFLSLSMDDLDNDLDYSDEVHAKRHLADVWSIRLANTLDSFVCRQKPDNAPRVTTLRSSELIANDPQVKTVPGN
;
A
#
# COMPACT_ATOMS: atom_id res chain seq x y z
N MET A 1 -14.55 -16.04 -43.85
CA MET A 1 -14.48 -14.56 -43.76
C MET A 1 -14.63 -14.06 -42.34
N THR A 2 -15.60 -14.53 -41.55
CA THR A 2 -15.87 -14.07 -40.18
C THR A 2 -14.66 -14.15 -39.22
N LEU A 3 -13.91 -15.26 -39.22
CA LEU A 3 -12.69 -15.40 -38.41
C LEU A 3 -11.60 -14.39 -38.78
N LEU A 4 -11.44 -14.11 -40.08
CA LEU A 4 -10.48 -13.11 -40.57
C LEU A 4 -10.90 -11.70 -40.15
N SER A 5 -12.20 -11.39 -40.17
CA SER A 5 -12.72 -10.11 -39.68
C SER A 5 -12.48 -9.93 -38.17
N PHE A 6 -12.68 -10.98 -37.36
CA PHE A 6 -12.38 -10.93 -35.93
C PHE A 6 -10.89 -10.79 -35.64
N ALA A 7 -10.04 -11.55 -36.35
CA ALA A 7 -8.59 -11.44 -36.21
C ALA A 7 -8.11 -10.03 -36.60
N PHE A 8 -8.64 -9.47 -37.69
CA PHE A 8 -8.33 -8.11 -38.11
C PHE A 8 -8.77 -7.07 -37.08
N LEU A 9 -10.00 -7.17 -36.57
CA LEU A 9 -10.49 -6.28 -35.52
C LEU A 9 -9.64 -6.37 -34.25
N TYR A 10 -9.26 -7.58 -33.85
CA TYR A 10 -8.40 -7.80 -32.69
C TYR A 10 -7.03 -7.13 -32.88
N VAL A 11 -6.39 -7.30 -34.03
CA VAL A 11 -5.11 -6.66 -34.36
C VAL A 11 -5.24 -5.14 -34.38
N LEU A 12 -6.33 -4.60 -34.94
CA LEU A 12 -6.61 -3.16 -34.92
C LEU A 12 -6.76 -2.62 -33.49
N LEU A 13 -7.52 -3.30 -32.64
CA LEU A 13 -7.69 -2.92 -31.24
C LEU A 13 -6.38 -3.03 -30.46
N ALA A 14 -5.58 -4.07 -30.73
CA ALA A 14 -4.24 -4.21 -30.16
C ALA A 14 -3.36 -3.02 -30.57
N GLY A 15 -3.28 -2.72 -31.87
CA GLY A 15 -2.53 -1.57 -32.38
C GLY A 15 -2.99 -0.24 -31.78
N ALA A 16 -4.31 0.00 -31.72
CA ALA A 16 -4.88 1.18 -31.08
C ALA A 16 -4.52 1.26 -29.59
N SER A 17 -4.51 0.12 -28.87
CA SER A 17 -4.14 0.10 -27.46
C SER A 17 -2.69 0.56 -27.23
N PHE A 18 -1.76 0.23 -28.13
CA PHE A 18 -0.36 0.68 -28.05
C PHE A 18 -0.19 2.15 -28.44
N LEU A 19 -1.02 2.65 -29.36
CA LEU A 19 -0.98 4.06 -29.75
C LEU A 19 -1.52 4.97 -28.64
N VAL A 20 -2.62 4.58 -27.99
CA VAL A 20 -3.27 5.39 -26.95
C VAL A 20 -2.59 5.21 -25.58
N PHE A 21 -2.20 3.97 -25.26
CA PHE A 21 -1.55 3.62 -23.99
C PHE A 21 -0.22 2.93 -24.30
N PRO A 22 0.82 3.69 -24.70
CA PRO A 22 2.13 3.10 -25.01
C PRO A 22 2.64 2.29 -23.83
N ASP A 23 3.27 1.15 -24.13
CA ASP A 23 3.88 0.35 -23.08
C ASP A 23 4.93 1.20 -22.39
N PRO A 24 4.77 1.42 -21.09
CA PRO A 24 5.70 2.28 -20.41
C PRO A 24 7.00 1.47 -20.30
N SER A 25 8.15 2.09 -20.59
CA SER A 25 9.47 1.46 -20.72
C SER A 25 9.72 0.27 -19.77
N SER A 26 10.37 -0.78 -20.27
CA SER A 26 10.60 -2.06 -19.58
C SER A 26 11.40 -1.99 -18.27
N ALA A 27 11.93 -0.83 -17.90
CA ALA A 27 12.53 -0.56 -16.60
C ALA A 27 12.26 0.88 -16.17
N GLY A 28 11.92 1.07 -14.89
CA GLY A 28 11.78 2.39 -14.29
C GLY A 28 10.87 2.43 -13.07
N PRO A 29 10.97 3.51 -12.26
CA PRO A 29 10.10 3.72 -11.11
C PRO A 29 8.65 3.88 -11.57
N ARG A 30 7.71 3.28 -10.83
CA ARG A 30 6.29 3.25 -11.18
C ARG A 30 5.42 3.71 -10.04
N ASP A 31 4.54 4.67 -10.33
CA ASP A 31 3.45 5.01 -9.44
C ASP A 31 2.19 4.25 -9.88
N PHE A 32 1.87 3.14 -9.21
CA PHE A 32 0.68 2.36 -9.52
C PHE A 32 -0.60 3.07 -9.09
N GLN A 33 -0.52 4.15 -8.28
CA GLN A 33 -1.67 5.01 -8.00
C GLN A 33 -2.19 5.71 -9.26
N ALA A 34 -1.36 5.82 -10.31
CA ALA A 34 -1.78 6.36 -11.60
C ALA A 34 -2.66 5.40 -12.43
N ALA A 35 -3.10 4.26 -11.88
CA ALA A 35 -3.82 3.21 -12.59
C ALA A 35 -5.03 3.72 -13.39
N GLU A 36 -5.79 4.69 -12.87
CA GLU A 36 -6.93 5.28 -13.58
C GLU A 36 -6.53 5.91 -14.92
N ARG A 37 -5.29 6.38 -15.06
CA ARG A 37 -4.77 7.00 -16.30
C ARG A 37 -4.12 6.00 -17.25
N THR A 38 -4.05 4.72 -16.86
CA THR A 38 -3.46 3.66 -17.68
C THR A 38 -4.54 2.74 -18.24
N LEU A 39 -4.10 1.78 -19.07
CA LEU A 39 -4.95 0.71 -19.58
C LEU A 39 -5.47 -0.21 -18.47
N TYR A 40 -4.85 -0.19 -17.28
CA TYR A 40 -5.16 -1.09 -16.17
C TYR A 40 -6.27 -0.59 -15.25
N MET A 41 -6.64 0.69 -15.30
CA MET A 41 -7.79 1.32 -14.63
C MET A 41 -7.80 1.33 -13.09
N THR A 42 -7.46 0.24 -12.42
CA THR A 42 -7.49 0.11 -10.96
C THR A 42 -6.13 -0.33 -10.44
N VAL A 43 -5.80 0.06 -9.19
CA VAL A 43 -4.48 -0.22 -8.62
C VAL A 43 -4.21 -1.73 -8.50
N PRO A 44 -5.11 -2.58 -7.96
CA PRO A 44 -4.87 -4.02 -7.89
C PRO A 44 -4.61 -4.65 -9.27
N LYS A 45 -5.37 -4.23 -10.29
CA LYS A 45 -5.18 -4.70 -11.67
C LYS A 45 -3.83 -4.25 -12.22
N TYR A 46 -3.44 -3.00 -11.96
CA TYR A 46 -2.15 -2.48 -12.42
C TYR A 46 -0.99 -3.19 -11.70
N VAL A 47 -1.05 -3.37 -10.38
CA VAL A 47 -0.05 -4.11 -9.61
C VAL A 47 0.09 -5.52 -10.17
N PHE A 48 -1.01 -6.23 -10.38
CA PHE A 48 -0.96 -7.58 -10.93
C PHE A 48 -0.40 -7.60 -12.36
N LEU A 49 -0.98 -6.87 -13.30
CA LEU A 49 -0.63 -6.97 -14.72
C LEU A 49 0.64 -6.20 -15.11
N GLY A 50 1.11 -5.26 -14.28
CA GLY A 50 2.24 -4.38 -14.56
C GLY A 50 3.49 -4.64 -13.74
N ARG A 51 3.51 -5.65 -12.86
CA ARG A 51 4.63 -5.90 -11.92
C ARG A 51 5.96 -6.30 -12.55
N SER A 52 5.97 -6.79 -13.79
CA SER A 52 7.20 -7.22 -14.48
C SER A 52 8.24 -6.12 -14.62
N VAL A 53 7.81 -4.85 -14.63
CA VAL A 53 8.71 -3.68 -14.57
C VAL A 53 9.62 -3.66 -13.34
N LEU A 54 9.29 -4.42 -12.30
CA LEU A 54 10.08 -4.60 -11.08
C LEU A 54 11.07 -5.77 -11.17
N ALA A 55 11.02 -6.59 -12.22
CA ALA A 55 11.98 -7.66 -12.50
C ALA A 55 13.20 -7.08 -13.25
N ASN A 56 14.05 -6.37 -12.50
CA ASN A 56 15.27 -5.77 -13.03
C ASN A 56 16.35 -5.69 -11.93
N PRO A 57 17.63 -5.50 -12.28
CA PRO A 57 18.72 -5.50 -11.32
C PRO A 57 18.91 -4.19 -10.54
N ASP A 58 18.11 -3.15 -10.78
CA ASP A 58 18.26 -1.87 -10.09
C ASP A 58 17.89 -2.02 -8.59
N ARG A 59 18.46 -1.14 -7.76
CA ARG A 59 17.99 -0.93 -6.39
C ARG A 59 16.58 -0.36 -6.41
N LYS A 60 15.68 -0.94 -5.61
CA LYS A 60 14.26 -0.60 -5.61
C LYS A 60 13.81 -0.23 -4.21
N ILE A 61 12.98 0.79 -4.12
CA ILE A 61 12.20 1.11 -2.95
C ILE A 61 10.74 0.89 -3.35
N ILE A 62 10.07 -0.01 -2.65
CA ILE A 62 8.73 -0.46 -3.00
C ILE A 62 7.81 -0.08 -1.84
N LEU A 63 6.99 0.94 -2.06
CA LEU A 63 6.02 1.41 -1.09
C LEU A 63 4.79 0.49 -1.15
N VAL A 64 4.44 -0.13 -0.04
CA VAL A 64 3.27 -1.01 0.10
C VAL A 64 2.48 -0.62 1.36
N GLY A 65 1.17 -0.82 1.32
CA GLY A 65 0.27 -0.48 2.42
C GLY A 65 -1.11 -0.08 1.91
N ALA A 66 -1.89 0.58 2.76
CA ALA A 66 -3.24 1.05 2.42
C ALA A 66 -3.23 2.38 1.63
N SER A 67 -4.41 2.95 1.36
CA SER A 67 -4.55 4.23 0.65
C SER A 67 -3.83 5.40 1.30
N ASN A 68 -3.66 5.43 2.63
CA ASN A 68 -2.90 6.47 3.31
C ASN A 68 -1.39 6.38 3.01
N THR A 69 -0.82 5.19 2.80
CA THR A 69 0.52 5.02 2.20
C THR A 69 0.55 5.61 0.79
N GLY A 70 -0.47 5.28 -0.02
CA GLY A 70 -0.58 5.71 -1.42
C GLY A 70 -0.65 7.23 -1.58
N VAL A 71 -1.50 7.88 -0.77
CA VAL A 71 -1.72 9.33 -0.76
C VAL A 71 -0.59 10.06 -0.04
N GLY A 72 -0.13 9.53 1.10
CA GLY A 72 0.85 10.17 1.96
C GLY A 72 2.27 10.15 1.41
N PHE A 73 2.70 9.06 0.76
CA PHE A 73 4.02 8.96 0.15
C PHE A 73 3.97 9.21 -1.35
N ARG A 74 4.09 10.48 -1.72
CA ARG A 74 4.06 10.91 -3.12
C ARG A 74 5.30 10.40 -3.84
N GLN A 75 5.11 9.34 -4.64
CA GLN A 75 6.18 8.58 -5.29
C GLN A 75 7.20 9.49 -5.99
N LYS A 76 6.74 10.48 -6.77
CA LYS A 76 7.62 11.40 -7.50
C LYS A 76 8.49 12.26 -6.57
N LEU A 77 7.93 12.71 -5.45
CA LEU A 77 8.66 13.51 -4.49
C LEU A 77 9.72 12.67 -3.77
N VAL A 78 9.36 11.47 -3.31
CA VAL A 78 10.31 10.51 -2.73
C VAL A 78 11.42 10.16 -3.73
N GLN A 79 11.06 9.83 -4.99
CA GLN A 79 12.02 9.53 -6.05
C GLN A 79 12.98 10.69 -6.33
N SER A 80 12.49 11.93 -6.33
CA SER A 80 13.32 13.13 -6.62
C SER A 80 14.43 13.36 -5.59
N LYS A 81 14.28 12.79 -4.39
CA LYS A 81 15.22 12.89 -3.29
C LYS A 81 16.17 11.69 -3.19
N LEU A 82 15.87 10.60 -3.91
CA LEU A 82 16.61 9.34 -3.84
C LEU A 82 17.26 9.02 -5.18
N GLY A 83 18.52 9.42 -5.34
CA GLY A 83 19.30 9.13 -6.54
C GLY A 83 19.79 7.68 -6.65
N CYS A 84 19.83 6.94 -5.53
CA CYS A 84 20.46 5.62 -5.47
C CYS A 84 19.53 4.45 -5.86
N ALA A 85 18.22 4.68 -5.94
CA ALA A 85 17.21 3.63 -6.11
C ALA A 85 16.00 4.13 -6.90
N LYS A 86 15.26 3.19 -7.50
CA LYS A 86 13.98 3.44 -8.17
C LYS A 86 12.85 3.24 -7.16
N VAL A 87 12.03 4.27 -6.98
CA VAL A 87 10.89 4.24 -6.05
C VAL A 87 9.63 3.86 -6.80
N SER A 88 8.94 2.81 -6.38
CA SER A 88 7.63 2.44 -6.92
C SER A 88 6.59 2.41 -5.81
N ASN A 89 5.38 2.88 -6.10
CA ASN A 89 4.27 2.91 -5.16
C ASN A 89 3.21 1.89 -5.57
N LEU A 90 3.08 0.84 -4.76
CA LEU A 90 2.16 -0.29 -4.94
C LEU A 90 1.12 -0.35 -3.81
N ALA A 91 0.97 0.72 -3.02
CA ALA A 91 -0.07 0.79 -1.99
C ALA A 91 -1.46 0.61 -2.61
N MET A 92 -2.42 0.04 -1.89
CA MET A 92 -3.75 -0.23 -2.42
C MET A 92 -4.82 0.31 -1.48
N GLY A 93 -5.88 0.87 -2.06
CA GLY A 93 -6.98 1.39 -1.24
C GLY A 93 -7.65 0.28 -0.46
N GLY A 94 -7.89 0.51 0.83
CA GLY A 94 -8.52 -0.46 1.72
C GLY A 94 -7.64 -1.62 2.19
N ALA A 95 -6.40 -1.76 1.69
CA ALA A 95 -5.60 -2.97 1.95
C ALA A 95 -5.38 -3.25 3.45
N ASN A 96 -5.62 -4.50 3.85
CA ASN A 96 -5.17 -5.04 5.13
C ASN A 96 -3.79 -5.71 4.99
N ILE A 97 -3.21 -6.18 6.10
CA ILE A 97 -1.87 -6.80 6.08
C ILE A 97 -1.80 -8.03 5.17
N SER A 98 -2.87 -8.83 5.11
CA SER A 98 -2.94 -10.01 4.23
C SER A 98 -2.76 -9.62 2.77
N GLU A 99 -3.44 -8.56 2.33
CA GLU A 99 -3.33 -8.08 0.97
C GLU A 99 -1.95 -7.46 0.68
N VAL A 100 -1.35 -6.76 1.65
CA VAL A 100 0.05 -6.28 1.55
C VAL A 100 1.02 -7.44 1.32
N LYS A 101 0.89 -8.53 2.08
CA LYS A 101 1.70 -9.75 1.88
C LYS A 101 1.52 -10.31 0.47
N GLN A 102 0.30 -10.31 -0.06
CA GLN A 102 0.04 -10.80 -1.41
C GLN A 102 0.69 -9.93 -2.50
N VAL A 103 0.71 -8.60 -2.33
CA VAL A 103 1.45 -7.71 -3.23
C VAL A 103 2.94 -8.00 -3.20
N ILE A 104 3.52 -8.17 -2.01
CA ILE A 104 4.94 -8.53 -1.85
C ILE A 104 5.24 -9.86 -2.58
N ASN A 105 4.38 -10.87 -2.37
CA ASN A 105 4.51 -12.16 -3.05
C ASN A 105 4.44 -12.01 -4.58
N LEU A 106 3.53 -11.18 -5.11
CA LEU A 106 3.44 -10.90 -6.54
C LEU A 106 4.73 -10.29 -7.10
N VAL A 107 5.37 -9.38 -6.36
CA VAL A 107 6.68 -8.81 -6.74
C VAL A 107 7.73 -9.91 -6.78
N HIS A 108 7.79 -10.75 -5.76
CA HIS A 108 8.75 -11.86 -5.68
C HIS A 108 8.56 -12.89 -6.79
N GLU A 109 7.31 -13.19 -7.19
CA GLU A 109 7.00 -14.17 -8.25
C GLU A 109 7.69 -13.88 -9.57
N VAL A 110 7.97 -12.61 -9.88
CA VAL A 110 8.62 -12.20 -11.14
C VAL A 110 10.11 -11.88 -10.99
N GLN A 111 10.63 -11.90 -9.77
CA GLN A 111 12.02 -11.56 -9.47
C GLN A 111 12.85 -12.81 -9.13
N THR A 112 14.07 -12.84 -9.64
CA THR A 112 15.13 -13.74 -9.18
C THR A 112 15.63 -13.36 -7.79
N ASP A 113 16.26 -14.29 -7.06
CA ASP A 113 16.80 -14.03 -5.72
C ASP A 113 17.78 -12.84 -5.69
N ARG A 114 18.58 -12.68 -6.76
CA ARG A 114 19.51 -11.55 -6.90
C ARG A 114 18.78 -10.21 -7.01
N GLU A 115 17.66 -10.17 -7.73
CA GLU A 115 16.85 -8.97 -7.88
C GLU A 115 16.10 -8.63 -6.58
N ARG A 116 15.64 -9.67 -5.86
CA ARG A 116 14.99 -9.51 -4.55
C ARG A 116 15.90 -8.83 -3.55
N GLN A 117 17.17 -9.24 -3.46
CA GLN A 117 18.17 -8.60 -2.58
C GLN A 117 18.41 -7.11 -2.87
N GLN A 118 17.93 -6.57 -3.99
CA GLN A 118 17.98 -5.14 -4.30
C GLN A 118 16.74 -4.37 -3.82
N ASN A 119 15.75 -5.04 -3.25
CA ASN A 119 14.52 -4.44 -2.77
C ASN A 119 14.67 -3.86 -1.36
N THR A 120 13.99 -2.74 -1.16
CA THR A 120 13.64 -2.17 0.13
C THR A 120 12.13 -2.03 0.16
N PHE A 121 11.44 -2.83 0.96
CA PHE A 121 10.01 -2.68 1.16
C PHE A 121 9.74 -1.65 2.24
N VAL A 122 8.99 -0.61 1.88
CA VAL A 122 8.46 0.38 2.83
C VAL A 122 7.02 0.00 3.10
N ILE A 123 6.76 -0.55 4.28
CA ILE A 123 5.44 -1.03 4.69
C ILE A 123 4.81 0.05 5.56
N GLY A 124 3.91 0.85 4.99
CA GLY A 124 3.12 1.80 5.76
C GLY A 124 1.98 1.08 6.47
N ILE A 125 1.88 1.26 7.79
CA ILE A 125 0.89 0.62 8.66
C ILE A 125 0.16 1.65 9.52
N TRP A 126 -1.08 1.33 9.88
CA TRP A 126 -1.87 1.99 10.92
C TRP A 126 -2.93 0.97 11.39
N PHE A 127 -3.63 1.21 12.51
CA PHE A 127 -4.48 0.18 13.13
C PHE A 127 -5.55 -0.40 12.17
N GLY A 128 -6.09 0.40 11.24
CA GLY A 128 -7.16 -0.05 10.32
C GLY A 128 -6.70 -1.10 9.31
N MET A 129 -5.39 -1.27 9.12
CA MET A 129 -4.86 -2.36 8.28
C MET A 129 -4.91 -3.73 8.95
N PHE A 130 -5.20 -3.78 10.25
CA PHE A 130 -5.31 -5.02 11.01
C PHE A 130 -6.76 -5.50 11.13
N MET A 131 -7.63 -5.06 10.21
CA MET A 131 -8.94 -5.67 9.98
C MET A 131 -8.79 -7.13 9.58
N ASP A 132 -9.61 -7.99 10.18
CA ASP A 132 -9.64 -9.40 9.81
C ASP A 132 -10.09 -9.58 8.35
N SER A 133 -9.38 -10.43 7.60
CA SER A 133 -9.68 -10.66 6.18
C SER A 133 -11.08 -11.24 5.97
N ASP A 134 -11.57 -12.07 6.90
CA ASP A 134 -12.89 -12.70 6.78
C ASP A 134 -14.02 -11.69 7.01
N VAL A 135 -13.73 -10.56 7.68
CA VAL A 135 -14.66 -9.44 7.83
C VAL A 135 -14.54 -8.51 6.63
N HIS A 136 -13.32 -8.11 6.29
CA HIS A 136 -13.06 -7.09 5.29
C HIS A 136 -13.46 -7.51 3.87
N PHE A 137 -13.18 -8.76 3.50
CA PHE A 137 -13.42 -9.30 2.16
C PHE A 137 -14.59 -10.29 2.12
N SER A 138 -15.63 -10.05 2.92
CA SER A 138 -16.77 -10.96 3.13
C SER A 138 -17.78 -11.04 1.97
N ASP A 139 -17.50 -10.43 0.81
CA ASP A 139 -18.38 -10.45 -0.36
C ASP A 139 -18.68 -11.89 -0.83
N GLY A 140 -19.95 -12.15 -1.17
CA GLY A 140 -20.47 -13.52 -1.40
C GLY A 140 -19.84 -14.32 -2.54
N ASP A 141 -19.13 -13.67 -3.47
CA ASP A 141 -18.43 -14.33 -4.58
C ASP A 141 -16.95 -14.65 -4.26
N ARG A 142 -16.46 -14.30 -3.06
CA ARG A 142 -15.07 -14.51 -2.63
C ARG A 142 -14.93 -15.78 -1.79
N HIS A 143 -13.86 -16.53 -2.03
CA HIS A 143 -13.44 -17.56 -1.09
C HIS A 143 -12.69 -16.94 0.09
N ARG A 144 -12.70 -17.66 1.22
CA ARG A 144 -11.99 -17.24 2.43
C ARG A 144 -10.51 -16.94 2.13
N GLY A 145 -10.04 -15.76 2.55
CA GLY A 145 -8.67 -15.31 2.32
C GLY A 145 -8.40 -14.66 0.96
N GLU A 146 -9.40 -14.57 0.07
CA GLU A 146 -9.28 -13.82 -1.19
C GLU A 146 -9.38 -12.31 -0.96
N THR A 147 -8.47 -11.55 -1.56
CA THR A 147 -8.44 -10.06 -1.52
C THR A 147 -8.77 -9.46 -2.89
N ASP A 148 -8.73 -8.13 -3.04
CA ASP A 148 -8.94 -7.49 -4.35
C ASP A 148 -7.87 -7.90 -5.36
N VAL A 149 -6.64 -8.13 -4.89
CA VAL A 149 -5.55 -8.66 -5.72
C VAL A 149 -5.90 -10.04 -6.28
N ASP A 150 -6.47 -10.93 -5.48
CA ASP A 150 -6.83 -12.28 -5.94
C ASP A 150 -7.91 -12.24 -7.02
N ILE A 151 -8.90 -11.35 -6.87
CA ILE A 151 -9.93 -11.17 -7.91
C ILE A 151 -9.30 -10.78 -9.26
N GLU A 152 -8.29 -9.92 -9.26
CA GLU A 152 -7.58 -9.54 -10.48
C GLU A 152 -6.68 -10.66 -11.04
N ARG A 153 -6.15 -11.54 -10.19
CA ARG A 153 -5.42 -12.75 -10.64
C ARG A 153 -6.30 -13.67 -11.48
N TYR A 154 -7.58 -13.81 -11.12
CA TYR A 154 -8.51 -14.71 -11.80
C TYR A 154 -9.18 -14.09 -13.04
N ARG A 155 -9.35 -12.76 -13.09
CA ARG A 155 -10.20 -12.05 -14.05
C ARG A 155 -9.96 -12.43 -15.52
N TYR A 156 -8.71 -12.67 -15.90
CA TYR A 156 -8.32 -12.98 -17.28
C TYR A 156 -7.76 -14.41 -17.46
N GLY A 157 -7.98 -15.29 -16.49
CA GLY A 157 -7.57 -16.69 -16.57
C GLY A 157 -6.05 -16.93 -16.40
N PHE A 158 -5.30 -15.96 -15.87
CA PHE A 158 -3.88 -16.17 -15.54
C PHE A 158 -3.69 -17.10 -14.35
N TYR A 159 -4.65 -17.09 -13.42
CA TYR A 159 -4.68 -17.97 -12.26
C TYR A 159 -6.03 -18.68 -12.23
N ARG A 160 -6.02 -19.89 -11.67
CA ARG A 160 -7.22 -20.62 -11.29
C ARG A 160 -7.33 -20.71 -9.78
N ARG A 161 -8.56 -20.73 -9.28
CA ARG A 161 -8.85 -20.98 -7.86
C ARG A 161 -8.61 -22.45 -7.52
N THR A 162 -7.96 -22.72 -6.39
CA THR A 162 -7.88 -24.04 -5.76
C THR A 162 -8.26 -23.93 -4.28
N SER A 163 -8.36 -25.06 -3.58
CA SER A 163 -8.58 -25.09 -2.12
C SER A 163 -7.46 -24.40 -1.33
N ASP A 164 -6.25 -24.36 -1.91
CA ASP A 164 -5.05 -23.84 -1.27
C ASP A 164 -4.73 -22.41 -1.73
N GLY A 165 -5.63 -21.81 -2.52
CA GLY A 165 -5.53 -20.45 -3.04
C GLY A 165 -5.25 -20.35 -4.54
N PRO A 166 -4.76 -19.20 -5.02
CA PRO A 166 -4.52 -18.95 -6.43
C PRO A 166 -3.33 -19.77 -6.95
N VAL A 167 -3.52 -20.49 -8.04
CA VAL A 167 -2.44 -21.21 -8.76
C VAL A 167 -2.32 -20.68 -10.17
N ALA A 168 -1.11 -20.29 -10.57
CA ALA A 168 -0.84 -19.79 -11.91
C ALA A 168 -1.12 -20.87 -12.96
N VAL A 169 -1.85 -20.50 -14.03
CA VAL A 169 -2.17 -21.39 -15.15
C VAL A 169 -0.96 -21.58 -16.06
N LEU A 170 -0.18 -20.51 -16.24
CA LEU A 170 1.11 -20.52 -16.91
C LEU A 170 2.20 -20.04 -15.96
N PRO A 171 3.46 -20.43 -16.17
CA PRO A 171 4.57 -19.91 -15.39
C PRO A 171 4.62 -18.35 -15.43
N PRO A 172 4.94 -17.67 -14.32
CA PRO A 172 4.87 -16.20 -14.21
C PRO A 172 5.65 -15.42 -15.28
N GLN A 173 6.73 -16.01 -15.83
CA GLN A 173 7.49 -15.40 -16.92
C GLN A 173 6.69 -15.17 -18.22
N TRP A 174 5.55 -15.85 -18.38
CA TRP A 174 4.66 -15.66 -19.53
C TRP A 174 3.61 -14.57 -19.32
N LEU A 175 3.58 -13.95 -18.13
CA LEU A 175 2.60 -12.94 -17.80
C LEU A 175 2.62 -11.78 -18.81
N ASP A 176 3.78 -11.25 -19.18
CA ASP A 176 3.87 -10.11 -20.11
C ASP A 176 3.28 -10.43 -21.48
N ALA A 177 3.59 -11.61 -22.02
CA ALA A 177 2.99 -12.09 -23.27
C ALA A 177 1.46 -12.25 -23.14
N GLY A 178 1.02 -12.75 -21.98
CA GLY A 178 -0.38 -12.83 -21.61
C GLY A 178 -1.07 -11.47 -21.55
N VAL A 179 -0.44 -10.49 -20.90
CA VAL A 179 -0.91 -9.10 -20.78
C VAL A 179 -1.04 -8.50 -22.18
N MET A 180 -0.05 -8.69 -23.06
CA MET A 180 -0.11 -8.29 -24.47
C MET A 180 -1.32 -8.88 -25.18
N ALA A 181 -1.60 -10.16 -24.96
CA ALA A 181 -2.74 -10.86 -25.57
C ALA A 181 -4.11 -10.36 -25.04
N ILE A 182 -4.19 -9.80 -23.83
CA ILE A 182 -5.45 -9.29 -23.29
C ILE A 182 -5.65 -7.77 -23.50
N ARG A 183 -4.66 -7.05 -24.03
CA ARG A 183 -4.74 -5.59 -24.23
C ARG A 183 -6.01 -5.12 -24.97
N PRO A 184 -6.47 -5.78 -26.04
CA PRO A 184 -7.72 -5.38 -26.71
C PRO A 184 -8.93 -5.38 -25.76
N PHE A 185 -9.01 -6.37 -24.85
CA PHE A 185 -10.08 -6.44 -23.86
C PHE A 185 -9.96 -5.34 -22.81
N LEU A 186 -8.73 -5.07 -22.34
CA LEU A 186 -8.48 -3.97 -21.42
C LEU A 186 -8.85 -2.61 -22.03
N LEU A 187 -8.60 -2.42 -23.33
CA LEU A 187 -8.97 -1.19 -24.05
C LEU A 187 -10.48 -1.02 -24.10
N ILE A 188 -11.22 -2.09 -24.41
CA ILE A 188 -12.69 -2.06 -24.42
C ILE A 188 -13.23 -1.74 -23.02
N GLU A 189 -12.71 -2.39 -21.97
CA GLU A 189 -13.11 -2.10 -20.58
C GLU A 189 -12.83 -0.64 -20.22
N LYS A 190 -11.66 -0.11 -20.60
CA LYS A 190 -11.28 1.28 -20.37
C LYS A 190 -12.27 2.24 -21.03
N VAL A 191 -12.56 2.04 -22.32
CA VAL A 191 -13.54 2.86 -23.06
C VAL A 191 -14.93 2.78 -22.41
N ALA A 192 -15.38 1.58 -22.02
CA ALA A 192 -16.66 1.40 -21.36
C ALA A 192 -16.72 2.11 -19.99
N ARG A 193 -15.63 2.09 -19.22
CA ARG A 193 -15.52 2.80 -17.94
C ARG A 193 -15.56 4.32 -18.13
N GLU A 194 -14.81 4.85 -19.10
CA GLU A 194 -14.82 6.30 -19.41
C GLU A 194 -16.20 6.77 -19.89
N ALA A 195 -16.88 5.97 -20.73
CA ALA A 195 -18.24 6.27 -21.15
C ALA A 195 -19.20 6.36 -19.96
N ARG A 196 -19.09 5.44 -18.99
CA ARG A 196 -19.88 5.48 -17.74
C ARG A 196 -19.52 6.68 -16.87
N ALA A 197 -18.24 7.06 -16.78
CA ALA A 197 -17.80 8.24 -16.05
C ALA A 197 -18.39 9.53 -16.66
N GLY A 198 -18.45 9.62 -17.99
CA GLY A 198 -19.12 10.74 -18.68
C GLY A 198 -20.62 10.83 -18.36
N VAL A 199 -21.31 9.69 -18.29
CA VAL A 199 -22.71 9.64 -17.85
C VAL A 199 -22.85 10.06 -16.38
N ASN A 200 -21.97 9.59 -15.49
CA ASN A 200 -21.98 9.99 -14.09
C ASN A 200 -21.68 11.48 -13.91
N LEU A 201 -20.79 12.07 -14.72
CA LEU A 201 -20.54 13.51 -14.72
C LEU A 201 -21.81 14.28 -15.08
N LEU A 202 -22.53 13.85 -16.13
CA LEU A 202 -23.78 14.50 -16.54
C LEU A 202 -24.87 14.40 -15.47
N LEU A 203 -24.92 13.29 -14.71
CA LEU A 203 -25.95 13.05 -13.70
C LEU A 203 -25.62 13.62 -12.31
N THR A 204 -24.35 13.60 -11.92
CA THR A 204 -23.90 13.89 -10.53
C THR A 204 -22.95 15.07 -10.43
N GLY A 205 -22.49 15.63 -11.55
CA GLY A 205 -21.48 16.68 -11.58
C GLY A 205 -20.06 16.23 -11.26
N ARG A 206 -19.81 14.91 -11.12
CA ARG A 206 -18.49 14.35 -10.79
C ARG A 206 -18.01 13.33 -11.82
N THR A 207 -16.74 13.46 -12.22
CA THR A 207 -16.04 12.50 -13.10
C THR A 207 -15.40 11.35 -12.34
N SER A 208 -15.03 11.56 -11.08
CA SER A 208 -14.41 10.54 -10.21
C SER A 208 -15.02 10.57 -8.81
N ALA A 209 -14.97 9.42 -8.14
CA ALA A 209 -15.28 9.31 -6.72
C ALA A 209 -14.14 9.87 -5.84
N GLN A 210 -12.92 9.98 -6.38
CA GLN A 210 -11.77 10.49 -5.65
C GLN A 210 -11.70 12.02 -5.70
N ARG A 211 -11.42 12.63 -4.54
CA ARG A 211 -11.12 14.07 -4.43
C ARG A 211 -9.76 14.38 -5.07
N THR A 212 -9.68 15.51 -5.75
CA THR A 212 -8.42 16.14 -6.17
C THR A 212 -7.63 16.65 -4.97
N ASP A 213 -6.34 16.94 -5.16
CA ASP A 213 -5.48 17.51 -4.10
C ASP A 213 -6.06 18.82 -3.57
N ASP A 214 -6.54 19.71 -4.46
CA ASP A 214 -7.11 21.01 -4.06
C ASP A 214 -8.43 20.84 -3.30
N GLU A 215 -9.27 19.89 -3.70
CA GLU A 215 -10.48 19.54 -2.94
C GLU A 215 -10.12 19.00 -1.56
N ARG A 216 -9.14 18.08 -1.45
CA ARG A 216 -8.69 17.54 -0.16
C ARG A 216 -8.17 18.64 0.76
N GLU A 217 -7.38 19.58 0.24
CA GLU A 217 -6.84 20.69 1.02
C GLU A 217 -7.93 21.56 1.64
N SER A 218 -9.01 21.81 0.90
CA SER A 218 -10.13 22.64 1.35
C SER A 218 -11.04 21.97 2.37
N VAL A 219 -10.99 20.64 2.51
CA VAL A 219 -11.92 19.90 3.38
C VAL A 219 -11.48 19.99 4.83
N VAL A 220 -12.45 20.23 5.71
CA VAL A 220 -12.34 20.04 7.16
C VAL A 220 -13.51 19.17 7.58
N MET A 221 -13.24 18.09 8.31
CA MET A 221 -14.30 17.19 8.76
C MET A 221 -15.19 17.85 9.81
N SER A 222 -16.51 17.77 9.60
CA SER A 222 -17.47 18.12 10.64
C SER A 222 -17.51 17.06 11.74
N ASP A 223 -17.95 17.41 12.94
CA ASP A 223 -18.11 16.44 14.04
C ASP A 223 -19.06 15.29 13.67
N ALA A 224 -20.10 15.58 12.87
CA ALA A 224 -21.01 14.58 12.37
C ALA A 224 -20.30 13.57 11.43
N ASP A 225 -19.37 14.03 10.60
CA ASP A 225 -18.59 13.15 9.72
C ASP A 225 -17.52 12.38 10.48
N LYS A 226 -16.89 12.98 11.50
CA LYS A 226 -16.01 12.27 12.44
C LYS A 226 -16.75 11.11 13.11
N GLN A 227 -17.96 11.35 13.61
CA GLN A 227 -18.77 10.30 14.23
C GLN A 227 -19.16 9.18 13.25
N LYS A 228 -19.52 9.53 12.01
CA LYS A 228 -19.79 8.53 10.96
C LYS A 228 -18.55 7.68 10.66
N ALA A 229 -17.37 8.29 10.58
CA ALA A 229 -16.12 7.58 10.35
C ALA A 229 -15.81 6.60 11.50
N LEU A 230 -16.02 6.98 12.76
CA LEU A 230 -15.86 6.05 13.90
C LEU A 230 -16.81 4.86 13.82
N VAL A 231 -18.07 5.08 13.42
CA VAL A 231 -19.04 4.00 13.22
C VAL A 231 -18.62 3.09 12.07
N TYR A 232 -18.20 3.67 10.95
CA TYR A 232 -17.68 2.93 9.80
C TYR A 232 -16.51 2.03 10.23
N TRP A 233 -15.48 2.58 10.88
CA TRP A 233 -14.32 1.79 11.31
C TRP A 233 -14.69 0.73 12.35
N LYS A 234 -15.65 1.00 13.24
CA LYS A 234 -16.19 -0.03 14.14
C LYS A 234 -16.82 -1.19 13.37
N GLU A 235 -17.55 -0.92 12.28
CA GLU A 235 -18.15 -1.96 11.45
C GLU A 235 -17.10 -2.70 10.61
N SER A 236 -16.20 -1.97 9.97
CA SER A 236 -15.10 -2.52 9.18
C SER A 236 -14.18 -3.43 10.01
N MET A 237 -13.89 -3.05 11.26
CA MET A 237 -13.09 -3.87 12.19
C MET A 237 -13.87 -5.06 12.78
N GLY A 238 -15.11 -5.32 12.35
CA GLY A 238 -15.91 -6.46 12.83
C GLY A 238 -16.51 -6.25 14.21
N ARG A 239 -16.65 -5.00 14.66
CA ARG A 239 -17.21 -4.59 15.96
C ARG A 239 -16.46 -5.14 17.17
N THR A 240 -15.18 -5.48 17.01
CA THR A 240 -14.26 -5.82 18.11
C THR A 240 -13.77 -4.55 18.83
N SER A 241 -13.07 -4.74 19.95
CA SER A 241 -12.28 -3.70 20.62
C SER A 241 -10.81 -3.70 20.20
N ASP A 242 -10.34 -4.77 19.56
CA ASP A 242 -8.92 -5.01 19.31
C ASP A 242 -8.64 -5.27 17.84
N ILE A 243 -7.41 -4.98 17.43
CA ILE A 243 -6.90 -5.37 16.11
C ILE A 243 -6.81 -6.90 15.98
N SER A 244 -6.93 -7.44 14.76
CA SER A 244 -6.85 -8.89 14.54
C SER A 244 -5.44 -9.43 14.83
N PRO A 245 -5.26 -10.37 15.78
CA PRO A 245 -3.97 -11.00 16.04
C PRO A 245 -3.42 -11.74 14.81
N ALA A 246 -4.31 -12.31 13.98
CA ALA A 246 -3.91 -12.99 12.75
C ALA A 246 -3.21 -12.02 11.77
N GLN A 247 -3.67 -10.78 11.66
CA GLN A 247 -3.01 -9.78 10.82
C GLN A 247 -1.64 -9.36 11.40
N VAL A 248 -1.49 -9.33 12.73
CA VAL A 248 -0.19 -9.09 13.39
C VAL A 248 0.79 -10.22 13.04
N ASP A 249 0.36 -11.47 13.16
CA ASP A 249 1.20 -12.63 12.83
C ASP A 249 1.60 -12.65 11.35
N ILE A 250 0.68 -12.29 10.45
CA ILE A 250 0.97 -12.18 9.02
C ILE A 250 2.03 -11.09 8.77
N LEU A 251 1.96 -9.94 9.45
CA LEU A 251 2.97 -8.89 9.32
C LEU A 251 4.34 -9.40 9.79
N LYS A 252 4.40 -10.03 10.97
CA LYS A 252 5.63 -10.61 11.53
C LYS A 252 6.27 -11.62 10.57
N GLN A 253 5.47 -12.57 10.07
CA GLN A 253 5.93 -13.58 9.12
C GLN A 253 6.44 -12.95 7.82
N THR A 254 5.76 -11.90 7.34
CA THR A 254 6.15 -11.20 6.12
C THR A 254 7.48 -10.46 6.31
N VAL A 255 7.64 -9.72 7.41
CA VAL A 255 8.91 -9.05 7.75
C VAL A 255 10.03 -10.07 7.88
N GLN A 256 9.82 -11.16 8.63
CA GLN A 256 10.79 -12.23 8.78
C GLN A 256 11.21 -12.82 7.43
N ALA A 257 10.26 -13.12 6.54
CA ALA A 257 10.55 -13.69 5.21
C ALA A 257 11.38 -12.74 4.32
N LEU A 258 11.08 -11.45 4.34
CA LEU A 258 11.83 -10.42 3.62
C LEU A 258 13.27 -10.32 4.13
N LEU A 259 13.44 -10.22 5.45
CA LEU A 259 14.76 -10.14 6.09
C LEU A 259 15.59 -11.40 5.84
N SER A 260 14.97 -12.60 5.92
CA SER A 260 15.61 -13.87 5.58
C SER A 260 16.03 -13.98 4.11
N SER A 261 15.36 -13.25 3.21
CA SER A 261 15.71 -13.18 1.79
C SER A 261 16.82 -12.14 1.50
N GLY A 262 17.35 -11.49 2.53
CA GLY A 262 18.40 -10.47 2.42
C GLY A 262 17.89 -9.10 2.00
N GLU A 263 16.58 -8.88 2.00
CA GLU A 263 15.94 -7.62 1.61
C GLU A 263 15.94 -6.62 2.77
N ASN A 264 15.75 -5.34 2.45
CA ASN A 264 15.56 -4.31 3.47
C ASN A 264 14.08 -4.08 3.74
N VAL A 265 13.74 -3.82 5.00
CA VAL A 265 12.37 -3.51 5.44
C VAL A 265 12.38 -2.21 6.21
N VAL A 266 11.54 -1.26 5.79
CA VAL A 266 11.22 -0.06 6.54
C VAL A 266 9.75 -0.13 6.94
N LEU A 267 9.49 -0.39 8.23
CA LEU A 267 8.13 -0.35 8.77
C LEU A 267 7.80 1.09 9.16
N VAL A 268 6.75 1.67 8.58
CA VAL A 268 6.36 3.04 8.87
C VAL A 268 5.02 3.05 9.60
N ASP A 269 5.03 3.50 10.84
CA ASP A 269 3.81 3.79 11.59
C ASP A 269 3.25 5.13 11.10
N LEU A 270 2.20 5.05 10.29
CA LEU A 270 1.57 6.19 9.65
C LEU A 270 0.68 6.91 10.65
N PRO A 271 0.71 8.25 10.68
CA PRO A 271 -0.14 8.99 11.57
C PRO A 271 -1.54 9.09 10.99
N ILE A 272 -2.47 9.32 11.89
CA ILE A 272 -3.87 9.63 11.62
C ILE A 272 -4.23 10.86 12.47
N PRO A 273 -5.34 11.57 12.18
CA PRO A 273 -5.80 12.66 13.02
C PRO A 273 -5.90 12.25 14.49
N ALA A 274 -5.50 13.13 15.39
CA ALA A 274 -5.56 12.92 16.84
C ALA A 274 -6.98 12.53 17.28
N TRP A 275 -8.01 13.19 16.75
CA TRP A 275 -9.40 12.84 17.07
C TRP A 275 -9.75 11.38 16.75
N HIS A 276 -9.21 10.83 15.66
CA HIS A 276 -9.50 9.46 15.24
C HIS A 276 -8.72 8.46 16.09
N ARG A 277 -7.42 8.72 16.29
CA ARG A 277 -6.55 7.92 17.15
C ARG A 277 -7.12 7.81 18.57
N ASP A 278 -7.41 8.95 19.18
CA ASP A 278 -7.76 9.04 20.60
C ASP A 278 -9.14 8.42 20.88
N ALA A 279 -10.05 8.45 19.90
CA ALA A 279 -11.38 7.84 19.99
C ALA A 279 -11.41 6.35 19.60
N SER A 280 -10.33 5.81 19.02
CA SER A 280 -10.31 4.44 18.49
C SER A 280 -10.01 3.41 19.57
N PRO A 281 -10.89 2.42 19.81
CA PRO A 281 -10.65 1.38 20.80
C PRO A 281 -9.48 0.46 20.42
N TYR A 282 -9.11 0.44 19.14
CA TYR A 282 -8.06 -0.41 18.55
C TYR A 282 -6.64 0.07 18.85
N GLU A 283 -6.49 1.35 19.20
CA GLU A 283 -5.18 1.99 19.34
C GLU A 283 -4.29 1.31 20.41
N PRO A 284 -4.78 0.94 21.61
CA PRO A 284 -3.95 0.28 22.62
C PRO A 284 -3.36 -1.07 22.16
N SER A 285 -4.16 -1.94 21.52
CA SER A 285 -3.67 -3.22 21.02
C SER A 285 -2.75 -3.06 19.81
N TYR A 286 -3.00 -2.05 18.96
CA TYR A 286 -2.09 -1.67 17.89
C TYR A 286 -0.71 -1.24 18.41
N ARG A 287 -0.66 -0.36 19.42
CA ARG A 287 0.61 0.08 20.03
C ARG A 287 1.38 -1.04 20.69
N LEU A 288 0.69 -1.97 21.34
CA LEU A 288 1.31 -3.16 21.90
C LEU A 288 1.94 -4.04 20.81
N ALA A 289 1.20 -4.30 19.72
CA ALA A 289 1.70 -5.08 18.59
C ALA A 289 2.93 -4.44 17.94
N LEU A 290 2.93 -3.11 17.75
CA LEU A 290 4.08 -2.39 17.23
C LEU A 290 5.30 -2.51 18.17
N LYS A 291 5.11 -2.32 19.48
CA LYS A 291 6.19 -2.48 20.46
C LYS A 291 6.80 -3.88 20.41
N ASP A 292 5.98 -4.91 20.23
CA ASP A 292 6.47 -6.29 20.13
C ASP A 292 7.20 -6.54 18.80
N LEU A 293 6.72 -6.00 17.67
CA LEU A 293 7.44 -6.03 16.39
C LEU A 293 8.82 -5.38 16.47
N LEU A 294 8.92 -4.21 17.14
CA LEU A 294 10.19 -3.50 17.31
C LEU A 294 11.14 -4.24 18.24
N ARG A 295 10.63 -4.92 19.28
CA ARG A 295 11.45 -5.77 20.14
C ARG A 295 12.01 -6.97 19.36
N GLU A 296 11.23 -7.51 18.44
CA GLU A 296 11.59 -8.71 17.67
C GLU A 296 12.58 -8.40 16.54
N PHE A 297 12.36 -7.32 15.78
CA PHE A 297 13.14 -7.03 14.57
C PHE A 297 14.05 -5.80 14.68
N GLY A 298 13.93 -4.99 15.73
CA GLY A 298 14.58 -3.68 15.84
C GLY A 298 16.11 -3.68 15.80
N ASP A 299 16.75 -4.80 16.18
CA ASP A 299 18.20 -4.97 16.12
C ASP A 299 18.70 -5.58 14.79
N HIS A 300 17.79 -5.96 13.88
CA HIS A 300 18.17 -6.55 12.59
C HIS A 300 18.75 -5.48 11.65
N PRO A 301 19.93 -5.68 11.03
CA PRO A 301 20.63 -4.63 10.27
C PRO A 301 19.91 -4.16 9.01
N ASN A 302 19.03 -4.99 8.46
CA ASN A 302 18.20 -4.69 7.29
C ASN A 302 16.77 -4.27 7.67
N PHE A 303 16.49 -4.04 8.95
CA PHE A 303 15.20 -3.54 9.42
C PHE A 303 15.35 -2.11 9.96
N LEU A 304 14.37 -1.27 9.64
CA LEU A 304 14.24 0.07 10.21
C LEU A 304 12.76 0.32 10.53
N SER A 305 12.51 1.01 11.64
CA SER A 305 11.20 1.55 11.96
C SER A 305 11.21 3.07 11.89
N LEU A 306 10.11 3.64 11.37
CA LEU A 306 9.88 5.07 11.31
C LEU A 306 8.49 5.35 11.90
N SER A 307 8.44 6.01 13.05
CA SER A 307 7.18 6.57 13.55
C SER A 307 6.95 7.96 12.94
N MET A 308 5.70 8.22 12.56
CA MET A 308 5.24 9.51 12.07
C MET A 308 4.20 10.13 13.02
N ASP A 309 4.01 9.57 14.22
CA ASP A 309 2.90 9.91 15.14
C ASP A 309 2.84 11.38 15.57
N ASP A 310 3.95 12.11 15.43
CA ASP A 310 4.03 13.55 15.70
C ASP A 310 3.31 14.42 14.64
N LEU A 311 2.81 13.80 13.58
CA LEU A 311 2.16 14.47 12.45
C LEU A 311 0.63 14.23 12.47
N ASP A 312 0.01 14.29 13.65
CA ASP A 312 -1.38 13.90 13.94
C ASP A 312 -2.38 15.08 14.01
N ASN A 313 -1.99 16.28 13.60
CA ASN A 313 -2.85 17.46 13.67
C ASN A 313 -4.12 17.29 12.81
N ASP A 314 -5.28 17.35 13.46
CA ASP A 314 -6.62 17.18 12.87
C ASP A 314 -6.86 17.95 11.56
N LEU A 315 -6.34 19.18 11.44
CA LEU A 315 -6.59 20.05 10.29
C LEU A 315 -5.79 19.68 9.04
N ASP A 316 -4.77 18.86 9.21
CA ASP A 316 -3.83 18.46 8.15
C ASP A 316 -4.31 17.21 7.40
N TYR A 317 -5.51 16.72 7.72
CA TYR A 317 -6.15 15.57 7.09
C TYR A 317 -7.47 15.96 6.42
N SER A 318 -7.75 15.32 5.29
CA SER A 318 -8.98 15.55 4.51
C SER A 318 -10.13 14.62 4.92
N ASP A 319 -9.81 13.57 5.66
CA ASP A 319 -10.72 12.62 6.26
C ASP A 319 -10.05 11.95 7.48
N GLU A 320 -10.52 10.78 7.90
CA GLU A 320 -10.04 10.10 9.09
C GLU A 320 -8.66 9.42 8.95
N VAL A 321 -8.05 9.40 7.76
CA VAL A 321 -6.71 8.80 7.56
C VAL A 321 -5.86 9.44 6.47
N HIS A 322 -6.45 10.18 5.53
CA HIS A 322 -5.73 10.70 4.37
C HIS A 322 -5.21 12.12 4.62
N ALA A 323 -3.88 12.22 4.70
CA ALA A 323 -3.15 13.47 4.73
C ALA A 323 -3.55 14.37 3.55
N LYS A 324 -3.66 15.66 3.83
CA LYS A 324 -3.69 16.69 2.81
C LYS A 324 -2.35 16.77 2.09
N ARG A 325 -2.32 17.42 0.93
CA ARG A 325 -1.13 17.48 0.07
C ARG A 325 0.08 18.09 0.79
N HIS A 326 -0.09 19.16 1.54
CA HIS A 326 1.01 19.79 2.27
C HIS A 326 1.62 18.84 3.31
N LEU A 327 0.79 18.07 4.03
CA LEU A 327 1.24 17.07 4.99
C LEU A 327 1.89 15.86 4.29
N ALA A 328 1.30 15.39 3.18
CA ALA A 328 1.88 14.33 2.35
C ALA A 328 3.27 14.71 1.79
N ASP A 329 3.50 15.99 1.47
CA ASP A 329 4.82 16.49 1.09
C ASP A 329 5.82 16.36 2.26
N VAL A 330 5.40 16.68 3.50
CA VAL A 330 6.21 16.47 4.72
C VAL A 330 6.53 14.99 4.93
N TRP A 331 5.52 14.11 4.85
CA TRP A 331 5.70 12.66 4.99
C TRP A 331 6.71 12.12 3.97
N SER A 332 6.55 12.53 2.71
CA SER A 332 7.42 12.12 1.61
C SER A 332 8.87 12.56 1.79
N ILE A 333 9.09 13.80 2.26
CA ILE A 333 10.44 14.32 2.55
C ILE A 333 11.06 13.57 3.72
N ARG A 334 10.31 13.36 4.81
CA ARG A 334 10.80 12.64 5.99
C ARG A 334 11.16 11.20 5.64
N LEU A 335 10.28 10.49 4.92
CA LEU A 335 10.56 9.14 4.43
C LEU A 335 11.81 9.11 3.54
N ALA A 336 11.94 10.04 2.59
CA ALA A 336 13.10 10.08 1.70
C ALA A 336 14.41 10.30 2.45
N ASN A 337 14.44 11.20 3.44
CA ASN A 337 15.64 11.43 4.26
C ASN A 337 16.03 10.18 5.07
N THR A 338 15.03 9.48 5.61
CA THR A 338 15.23 8.21 6.31
C THR A 338 15.80 7.14 5.37
N LEU A 339 15.22 6.99 4.18
CA LEU A 339 15.68 6.04 3.16
C LEU A 339 17.09 6.38 2.64
N ASP A 340 17.40 7.64 2.40
CA ASP A 340 18.75 8.05 1.96
C ASP A 340 19.81 7.57 2.95
N SER A 341 19.55 7.77 4.24
CA SER A 341 20.45 7.39 5.33
C SER A 341 20.57 5.88 5.50
N PHE A 342 19.50 5.13 5.22
CA PHE A 342 19.43 3.69 5.45
C PHE A 342 19.94 2.86 4.26
N VAL A 343 19.56 3.23 3.03
CA VAL A 343 19.81 2.41 1.83
C VAL A 343 20.71 3.06 0.78
N CYS A 344 20.87 4.39 0.80
CA CYS A 344 21.66 5.10 -0.22
C CYS A 344 23.11 5.41 0.19
N ARG A 345 23.36 5.72 1.47
CA ARG A 345 24.73 6.00 1.93
C ARG A 345 25.49 4.68 2.06
N GLN A 346 26.59 4.53 1.30
CA GLN A 346 27.59 3.50 1.55
C GLN A 346 28.02 3.62 3.02
N LYS A 347 27.77 2.60 3.85
CA LYS A 347 28.22 2.57 5.24
C LYS A 347 29.72 2.91 5.31
N PRO A 348 30.15 3.98 6.01
CA PRO A 348 31.40 3.97 6.73
C PRO A 348 31.05 3.60 8.18
N ASP A 349 30.88 2.30 8.46
CA ASP A 349 30.81 1.63 9.78
C ASP A 349 30.09 2.26 10.99
N ASN A 350 29.40 3.41 10.88
CA ASN A 350 28.86 4.17 12.01
C ASN A 350 27.66 5.05 11.58
N ALA A 351 26.61 4.46 11.00
CA ALA A 351 25.34 5.17 10.93
C ALA A 351 24.69 5.21 12.34
N PRO A 352 24.26 6.38 12.84
CA PRO A 352 23.61 6.47 14.14
C PRO A 352 22.29 5.68 14.14
N ARG A 353 22.11 4.82 15.15
CA ARG A 353 20.84 4.12 15.41
C ARG A 353 19.78 5.15 15.80
N VAL A 354 18.88 5.48 14.90
CA VAL A 354 17.71 6.30 15.22
C VAL A 354 16.58 5.36 15.63
N THR A 355 16.52 5.06 16.93
CA THR A 355 15.32 4.47 17.55
C THR A 355 14.52 5.62 18.14
N THR A 356 13.63 6.23 17.37
CA THR A 356 12.70 7.24 17.93
C THR A 356 11.38 6.57 18.29
N LEU A 357 11.31 6.11 19.54
CA LEU A 357 10.04 6.02 20.27
C LEU A 357 9.76 7.41 20.86
N ARG A 358 8.55 7.97 20.65
CA ARG A 358 7.66 8.40 21.75
C ARG A 358 6.40 9.18 21.34
N SER A 359 5.30 8.85 22.03
CA SER A 359 4.47 9.83 22.76
C SER A 359 3.83 9.26 24.05
N SER A 360 3.66 7.95 24.21
CA SER A 360 3.05 7.38 25.44
C SER A 360 4.02 6.91 26.54
N GLU A 361 5.35 6.91 26.33
CA GLU A 361 6.32 6.48 27.37
C GLU A 361 6.72 7.58 28.39
N LEU A 362 5.98 8.70 28.47
CA LEU A 362 6.16 9.71 29.53
C LEU A 362 5.07 9.70 30.61
N ILE A 363 4.05 8.83 30.51
CA ILE A 363 3.00 8.70 31.53
C ILE A 363 2.93 7.28 32.06
N ALA A 364 4.06 6.72 32.49
CA ALA A 364 4.09 5.55 33.37
C ALA A 364 5.54 5.30 33.80
N ASN A 365 6.12 6.19 34.61
CA ASN A 365 7.22 5.88 35.52
C ASN A 365 7.48 7.09 36.41
N ASP A 366 6.58 7.33 37.36
CA ASP A 366 7.00 7.92 38.63
C ASP A 366 6.49 7.04 39.79
N PRO A 367 7.30 6.08 40.25
CA PRO A 367 7.13 5.49 41.55
C PRO A 367 8.21 6.08 42.47
N GLN A 368 7.95 7.21 43.14
CA GLN A 368 8.31 7.42 44.55
C GLN A 368 7.99 8.84 45.05
N VAL A 369 6.91 8.96 45.82
CA VAL A 369 6.98 9.78 47.04
C VAL A 369 6.87 8.84 48.23
N LYS A 370 8.05 8.49 48.75
CA LYS A 370 8.23 7.86 50.06
C LYS A 370 7.72 8.81 51.14
N THR A 371 6.65 8.42 51.81
CA THR A 371 6.31 8.90 53.15
C THR A 371 7.20 8.21 54.18
N VAL A 372 8.11 8.93 54.85
CA VAL A 372 8.60 8.64 56.24
C VAL A 372 9.36 9.88 56.79
N PRO A 373 9.63 10.04 58.11
CA PRO A 373 8.75 10.56 59.18
C PRO A 373 9.36 11.75 59.98
N GLY A 374 8.60 12.29 60.95
CA GLY A 374 9.16 12.77 62.23
C GLY A 374 8.87 14.22 62.66
N ASN A 375 7.81 14.42 63.47
CA ASN A 375 7.87 14.84 64.88
C ASN A 375 6.48 14.86 65.51
#